data_AF-A0A9E4C333-F1
#
_entry.id   AF-A0A9E4C333-F1
#
_cell.length_a   1.000
_cell.length_b   1.000
_cell.length_c   1.000
_cell.angle_alpha   90.00
_cell.angle_beta   90.00
_cell.angle_gamma   90.00
#
_symmetry.space_group_name_H-M   'P 1'
#
loop_
_entity.id
_entity.type
_entity.pdbx_description
1 polymer ?
#
loop_
_entity_poly.entity_id
_entity_poly.type
_entity_poly.pdbx_seq_one_letter_code
_entity_poly.pdbx_strand_id
1 'polypeptide(L)'
;GNGPLGGQVEEFSQRLDMDVQFYSYWAAYSQELVAEVLESGDCPAHAAEFETSFAMAAFPENVHWKGVDYEGANLQIQSESYAPRDPIYFEAGRDLATPKKGRVMADVAIDWVAAKMKEMIDE
;
A
#
# COMPACT_ATOMS: atom_id res chain seq x y z
N GLY A 1 -7.47 -5.86 5.62
CA GLY A 1 -7.78 -6.01 4.18
C GLY A 1 -9.13 -5.39 3.89
N ASN A 2 -9.36 -4.92 2.66
CA ASN A 2 -10.55 -4.16 2.27
C ASN A 2 -11.74 -5.03 1.81
N GLY A 3 -11.73 -6.32 2.17
CA GLY A 3 -12.73 -7.32 1.75
C GLY A 3 -14.19 -6.95 2.04
N PRO A 4 -14.51 -6.37 3.22
CA PRO A 4 -15.88 -5.95 3.51
C PRO A 4 -16.41 -4.91 2.52
N LEU A 5 -15.57 -4.01 2.01
CA LEU A 5 -16.00 -2.99 1.05
C LEU A 5 -16.21 -3.59 -0.34
N GLY A 6 -15.29 -4.44 -0.79
CA GLY A 6 -15.41 -5.14 -2.07
C GLY A 6 -16.70 -5.99 -2.17
N GLY A 7 -17.13 -6.61 -1.06
CA GLY A 7 -18.35 -7.40 -1.01
C GLY A 7 -19.66 -6.60 -1.00
N GLN A 8 -19.61 -5.27 -1.03
CA GLN A 8 -20.80 -4.40 -1.02
C GLN A 8 -20.95 -3.59 -2.32
N VAL A 9 -19.96 -3.65 -3.21
CA VAL A 9 -19.92 -2.83 -4.43
C VAL A 9 -21.12 -3.09 -5.32
N GLU A 10 -21.47 -4.36 -5.55
CA GLU A 10 -22.63 -4.73 -6.37
C GLU A 10 -23.94 -4.15 -5.81
N GLU A 11 -24.12 -4.21 -4.48
CA GLU A 11 -25.30 -3.61 -3.84
C GLU A 11 -25.33 -2.09 -4.05
N PHE A 12 -24.19 -1.42 -3.93
CA PHE A 12 -24.11 0.03 -4.16
C PHE A 12 -24.41 0.41 -5.60
N SER A 13 -23.85 -0.32 -6.58
CA SER A 13 -24.15 -0.09 -8.00
C SER A 13 -25.64 -0.21 -8.28
N GLN A 14 -26.30 -1.27 -7.78
CA GLN A 14 -27.73 -1.48 -7.96
C GLN A 14 -28.59 -0.40 -7.30
N ARG A 15 -28.24 0.01 -6.07
CA ARG A 15 -29.01 0.99 -5.30
C ARG A 15 -28.88 2.41 -5.83
N LEU A 16 -27.74 2.76 -6.40
CA LEU A 16 -27.46 4.09 -6.94
C LEU A 16 -27.79 4.21 -8.43
N ASP A 17 -28.06 3.10 -9.12
CA ASP A 17 -28.20 3.05 -10.58
C ASP A 17 -26.98 3.67 -11.28
N MET A 18 -25.79 3.30 -10.79
CA MET A 18 -24.49 3.82 -11.24
C MET A 18 -23.47 2.68 -11.34
N ASP A 19 -22.51 2.80 -12.25
CA ASP A 19 -21.33 1.95 -12.21
C ASP A 19 -20.42 2.34 -11.03
N VAL A 20 -20.31 1.44 -10.06
CA VAL A 20 -19.42 1.59 -8.91
C VAL A 20 -18.40 0.46 -8.98
N GLN A 21 -17.11 0.83 -8.98
CA GLN A 21 -16.00 -0.11 -8.99
C GLN A 21 -15.10 0.13 -7.76
N PHE A 22 -14.53 -0.94 -7.21
CA PHE A 22 -13.61 -0.87 -6.08
C PHE A 22 -12.28 -1.53 -6.43
N TYR A 23 -11.21 -0.75 -6.27
CA TYR A 23 -9.85 -1.22 -6.44
C TYR A 23 -8.97 -0.73 -5.30
N SER A 24 -8.09 -1.58 -4.82
CA SER A 24 -6.95 -1.14 -4.03
C SER A 24 -5.75 -0.99 -4.97
N TYR A 25 -5.07 0.15 -4.94
CA TYR A 25 -4.01 0.47 -5.93
C TYR A 25 -2.84 -0.53 -5.91
N TRP A 26 -2.62 -1.21 -4.79
CA TRP A 26 -1.64 -2.28 -4.68
C TRP A 26 -1.99 -3.57 -5.44
N ALA A 27 -3.20 -3.67 -6.01
CA ALA A 27 -3.54 -4.74 -6.96
C ALA A 27 -2.83 -4.58 -8.32
N ALA A 28 -2.20 -3.43 -8.58
CA ALA A 28 -1.45 -3.17 -9.80
C ALA A 28 -0.15 -3.99 -9.92
N TYR A 29 0.36 -4.53 -8.81
CA TYR A 29 1.72 -5.08 -8.76
C TYR A 29 1.73 -6.60 -8.94
N SER A 30 2.57 -7.09 -9.85
CA SER A 30 2.85 -8.53 -9.97
C SER A 30 3.86 -8.97 -8.92
N GLN A 31 3.91 -10.27 -8.63
CA GLN A 31 4.89 -10.82 -7.68
C GLN A 31 6.33 -10.62 -8.16
N GLU A 32 6.56 -10.68 -9.47
CA GLU A 32 7.86 -10.46 -10.09
C GLU A 32 8.35 -9.02 -9.88
N LEU A 33 7.46 -8.03 -10.11
CA LEU A 33 7.79 -6.63 -9.88
C LEU A 33 8.10 -6.38 -8.40
N VAL A 34 7.30 -6.95 -7.50
CA VAL A 34 7.52 -6.82 -6.05
C VAL A 34 8.88 -7.40 -5.66
N ALA A 35 9.23 -8.59 -6.14
CA ALA A 35 10.51 -9.23 -5.86
C ALA A 35 11.71 -8.51 -6.50
N GLU A 36 11.51 -7.81 -7.63
CA GLU A 36 12.55 -7.01 -8.27
C GLU A 36 12.82 -5.69 -7.54
N VAL A 37 11.76 -5.02 -7.08
CA VAL A 37 11.84 -3.64 -6.57
C VAL A 37 11.98 -3.57 -5.05
N LEU A 38 11.30 -4.44 -4.31
CA LEU A 38 11.24 -4.42 -2.86
C LEU A 38 12.11 -5.55 -2.27
N GLU A 39 13.06 -5.17 -1.41
CA GLU A 39 13.98 -6.12 -0.78
C GLU A 39 13.27 -7.03 0.23
N SER A 40 12.21 -6.54 0.86
CA SER A 40 11.32 -7.31 1.72
C SER A 40 10.47 -8.33 0.96
N GLY A 41 10.25 -8.11 -0.34
CA GLY A 41 9.34 -8.91 -1.17
C GLY A 41 7.87 -8.86 -0.71
N ASP A 42 7.48 -7.91 0.14
CA ASP A 42 6.13 -7.84 0.72
C ASP A 42 5.35 -6.61 0.22
N CYS A 43 4.26 -6.87 -0.49
CA CYS A 43 3.33 -5.86 -0.98
C CYS A 43 1.94 -6.48 -1.21
N PRO A 44 0.86 -5.91 -0.63
CA PRO A 44 0.86 -4.76 0.27
C PRO A 44 1.37 -5.10 1.68
N ALA A 45 2.15 -4.19 2.26
CA ALA A 45 2.65 -4.30 3.63
C ALA A 45 2.47 -2.97 4.38
N HIS A 46 1.91 -3.02 5.59
CA HIS A 46 1.50 -1.82 6.33
C HIS A 46 2.68 -1.08 6.95
N ALA A 47 2.85 0.18 6.58
CA ALA A 47 3.94 1.07 7.00
C ALA A 47 5.36 0.47 6.83
N ALA A 48 5.48 -0.57 6.00
CA ALA A 48 6.73 -1.26 5.73
C ALA A 48 7.49 -0.60 4.58
N GLU A 49 8.41 -1.32 3.95
CA GLU A 49 9.21 -0.84 2.82
C GLU A 49 8.34 -0.23 1.70
N PHE A 50 7.24 -0.90 1.32
CA PHE A 50 6.36 -0.46 0.25
C PHE A 50 5.72 0.91 0.51
N GLU A 51 4.86 1.02 1.54
CA GLU A 51 4.12 2.26 1.84
C GLU A 51 5.08 3.41 2.21
N THR A 52 6.17 3.10 2.93
CA THR A 52 7.17 4.11 3.30
C THR A 52 7.94 4.61 2.08
N SER A 53 8.32 3.72 1.16
CA SER A 53 8.97 4.12 -0.09
C SER A 53 8.06 5.04 -0.90
N PHE A 54 6.79 4.66 -1.05
CA PHE A 54 5.77 5.47 -1.72
C PHE A 54 5.66 6.86 -1.08
N ALA A 55 5.53 6.93 0.24
CA ALA A 55 5.44 8.18 0.98
C ALA A 55 6.70 9.05 0.82
N MET A 56 7.90 8.46 0.83
CA MET A 56 9.15 9.18 0.59
C MET A 56 9.24 9.77 -0.83
N ALA A 57 8.61 9.14 -1.82
CA ALA A 57 8.60 9.64 -3.20
C ALA A 57 7.57 10.76 -3.41
N ALA A 58 6.38 10.62 -2.81
CA ALA A 58 5.27 11.55 -3.01
C ALA A 58 5.29 12.75 -2.03
N PHE A 59 5.67 12.50 -0.78
CA PHE A 59 5.61 13.45 0.33
C PHE A 59 6.85 13.33 1.24
N PRO A 60 8.07 13.55 0.70
CA PRO A 60 9.32 13.34 1.43
C PRO A 60 9.40 14.14 2.74
N GLU A 61 8.76 15.31 2.79
CA GLU A 61 8.70 16.17 3.97
C GLU A 61 7.88 15.59 5.13
N ASN A 62 7.09 14.55 4.91
CA ASN A 62 6.26 13.93 5.94
C ASN A 62 6.88 12.65 6.53
N VAL A 63 8.02 12.19 6.01
CA VAL A 63 8.71 10.98 6.49
C VAL A 63 9.90 11.36 7.35
N HIS A 64 9.86 11.04 8.65
CA HIS A 64 10.90 11.41 9.60
C HIS A 64 11.25 10.27 10.55
N TRP A 65 12.54 9.93 10.60
CA TRP A 65 13.08 8.95 11.55
C TRP A 65 13.63 9.57 12.84
N LYS A 66 13.88 10.88 12.83
CA LYS A 66 14.46 11.56 13.99
C LYS A 66 13.48 11.52 15.17
N GLY A 67 13.94 10.93 16.27
CA GLY A 67 13.14 10.82 17.50
C GLY A 67 12.14 9.66 17.50
N VAL A 68 12.19 8.79 16.50
CA VAL A 68 11.42 7.54 16.50
C VAL A 68 12.12 6.53 17.40
N ASP A 69 11.44 6.12 18.47
CA ASP A 69 11.87 5.07 19.41
C ASP A 69 10.80 3.97 19.43
N TYR A 70 10.99 2.95 18.59
CA TYR A 70 10.04 1.86 18.43
C TYR A 70 9.94 0.99 19.69
N GLU A 71 11.09 0.61 20.26
CA GLU A 71 11.16 -0.19 21.49
C GLU A 71 10.55 0.57 22.66
N GLY A 72 10.86 1.86 22.80
CA GLY A 72 10.30 2.71 23.85
C GLY A 72 8.80 2.97 23.71
N ALA A 73 8.24 2.89 22.50
CA ALA A 73 6.81 3.00 22.27
C ALA A 73 6.01 1.84 22.89
N ASN A 74 6.65 0.68 23.12
CA ASN A 74 6.09 -0.49 23.80
C ASN A 74 4.68 -0.86 23.29
N LEU A 75 4.55 -0.99 21.97
CA LEU A 75 3.27 -1.23 21.30
C LEU A 75 2.65 -2.56 21.73
N GLN A 76 1.42 -2.51 22.26
CA GLN A 76 0.67 -3.68 22.75
C GLN A 76 -0.35 -4.15 21.70
N ILE A 77 0.15 -4.65 20.56
CA ILE A 77 -0.68 -5.12 19.45
C ILE A 77 -1.42 -6.39 19.84
N GLN A 78 -2.76 -6.33 19.85
CA GLN A 78 -3.63 -7.45 20.25
C GLN A 78 -3.83 -8.50 19.16
N SER A 79 -3.57 -8.13 17.90
CA SER A 79 -3.73 -9.06 16.78
C SER A 79 -2.59 -10.07 16.78
N GLU A 80 -2.90 -11.33 17.09
CA GLU A 80 -1.90 -12.42 17.13
C GLU A 80 -1.20 -12.63 15.77
N SER A 81 -1.89 -12.38 14.66
CA SER A 81 -1.34 -12.54 13.32
C SER A 81 -0.48 -11.35 12.87
N TYR A 82 -0.73 -10.16 13.42
CA TYR A 82 -0.03 -8.92 13.03
C TYR A 82 1.09 -8.53 14.00
N ALA A 83 0.92 -8.79 15.30
CA ALA A 83 1.94 -8.51 16.33
C ALA A 83 3.35 -9.00 15.96
N PRO A 84 3.56 -10.22 15.43
CA PRO A 84 4.91 -10.66 15.05
C PRO A 84 5.44 -9.99 13.78
N ARG A 85 4.60 -9.36 12.97
CA ARG A 85 5.00 -8.68 11.72
C ARG A 85 5.41 -7.23 11.94
N ASP A 86 4.82 -6.58 12.94
CA ASP A 86 5.02 -5.15 13.16
C ASP A 86 6.50 -4.75 13.35
N PRO A 87 7.34 -5.48 14.11
CA PRO A 87 8.77 -5.15 14.21
C PRO A 87 9.50 -5.30 12.87
N ILE A 88 9.16 -6.35 12.11
CA ILE A 88 9.75 -6.62 10.78
C ILE A 88 9.36 -5.51 9.80
N TYR A 89 8.11 -5.05 9.85
CA TYR A 89 7.62 -3.96 9.00
C TYR A 89 8.24 -2.63 9.38
N PHE A 90 8.39 -2.34 10.67
CA PHE A 90 9.12 -1.18 11.15
C PHE A 90 10.57 -1.16 10.61
N GLU A 91 11.29 -2.27 10.74
CA GLU A 91 12.66 -2.41 10.23
C GLU A 91 12.71 -2.27 8.70
N ALA A 92 11.79 -2.91 7.97
CA ALA A 92 11.72 -2.82 6.51
C ALA A 92 11.44 -1.38 6.05
N GLY A 93 10.53 -0.66 6.73
CA GLY A 93 10.26 0.75 6.45
C GLY A 93 11.47 1.64 6.74
N ARG A 94 12.17 1.41 7.86
CA ARG A 94 13.33 2.20 8.28
C ARG A 94 14.55 2.00 7.39
N ASP A 95 14.86 0.74 7.08
CA ASP A 95 16.16 0.34 6.55
C ASP A 95 16.14 0.08 5.04
N LEU A 96 14.99 -0.33 4.49
CA LEU A 96 14.89 -0.75 3.07
C LEU A 96 14.16 0.29 2.20
N ALA A 97 13.32 1.14 2.80
CA ALA A 97 12.53 2.09 2.03
C ALA A 97 13.38 3.18 1.37
N THR A 98 13.08 3.49 0.11
CA THR A 98 13.74 4.59 -0.61
C THR A 98 12.77 5.36 -1.50
N PRO A 99 13.01 6.65 -1.75
CA PRO A 99 12.21 7.42 -2.71
C PRO A 99 12.24 6.82 -4.13
N LYS A 100 13.35 6.20 -4.53
CA LYS A 100 13.48 5.59 -5.87
C LYS A 100 12.53 4.40 -6.05
N LYS A 101 12.49 3.49 -5.07
CA LYS A 101 11.52 2.38 -5.05
C LYS A 101 10.10 2.92 -5.09
N GLY A 102 9.82 3.93 -4.28
CA GLY A 102 8.52 4.59 -4.22
C GLY A 102 8.06 5.16 -5.55
N ARG A 103 8.97 5.81 -6.29
CA ARG A 103 8.66 6.36 -7.61
C ARG A 103 8.25 5.28 -8.60
N VAL A 104 8.99 4.17 -8.66
CA VAL A 104 8.67 3.03 -9.53
C VAL A 104 7.30 2.45 -9.18
N MET A 105 7.04 2.21 -7.89
CA MET A 105 5.75 1.68 -7.43
C MET A 105 4.61 2.66 -7.70
N ALA A 106 4.83 3.96 -7.55
CA ALA A 106 3.83 4.99 -7.82
C ALA A 106 3.48 5.07 -9.30
N ASP A 107 4.46 5.09 -10.19
CA ASP A 107 4.23 5.16 -11.65
C ASP A 107 3.39 3.96 -12.12
N VAL A 108 3.69 2.74 -11.67
CA VAL A 108 2.90 1.53 -12.01
C VAL A 108 1.46 1.61 -11.50
N ALA A 109 1.25 2.07 -10.27
CA ALA A 109 -0.10 2.21 -9.73
C ALA A 109 -0.90 3.32 -10.44
N ILE A 110 -0.26 4.45 -10.76
CA ILE A 110 -0.89 5.56 -11.47
C ILE A 110 -1.34 5.11 -12.87
N ASP A 111 -0.46 4.46 -13.63
CA ASP A 111 -0.79 3.96 -14.97
C ASP A 111 -1.93 2.95 -14.92
N TRP A 112 -1.91 2.04 -13.94
CA TRP A 112 -2.96 1.05 -13.76
C TRP A 112 -4.32 1.67 -13.39
N VAL A 113 -4.35 2.61 -12.44
CA VAL A 113 -5.59 3.32 -12.07
C VAL A 113 -6.10 4.15 -13.24
N ALA A 114 -5.22 4.83 -13.98
CA ALA A 114 -5.61 5.60 -15.16
C ALA A 114 -6.23 4.70 -16.25
N ALA A 115 -5.70 3.49 -16.45
CA ALA A 115 -6.30 2.50 -17.34
C ALA A 115 -7.70 2.09 -16.89
N LYS A 116 -7.91 1.83 -15.60
CA LYS A 116 -9.26 1.54 -15.05
C LYS A 116 -10.25 2.68 -15.23
N MET A 117 -9.82 3.91 -14.98
CA MET A 117 -10.67 5.07 -15.24
C MET A 117 -11.02 5.21 -16.72
N LYS A 118 -10.08 4.91 -17.62
CA LYS A 118 -10.33 4.97 -19.05
C LYS A 118 -11.32 3.91 -19.51
N GLU A 119 -11.19 2.67 -19.02
CA GLU A 119 -12.15 1.58 -19.26
C GLU A 119 -13.57 2.04 -18.88
N MET A 120 -13.73 2.67 -17.72
CA MET A 120 -15.03 3.18 -17.25
C MET A 120 -15.62 4.33 -18.09
N ILE A 121 -14.77 5.17 -18.71
CA ILE A 121 -15.23 6.34 -19.49
C ILE A 121 -15.56 5.95 -20.94
N ASP A 122 -14.86 4.96 -21.48
CA ASP A 122 -15.02 4.50 -22.86
C ASP A 122 -16.20 3.52 -23.04
N GLU A 123 -16.85 3.09 -21.95
CA GLU A 123 -18.09 2.29 -21.90
C GLU A 123 -19.38 3.14 -22.00
#